data_AF-A0A2S8F8W5-F1
#
_entry.id   AF-A0A2S8F8W5-F1
#
_cell.length_a   1.000
_cell.length_b   1.000
_cell.length_c   1.000
_cell.angle_alpha   90.00
_cell.angle_beta   90.00
_cell.angle_gamma   90.00
#
_symmetry.space_group_name_H-M   'P 1'
#
loop_
_entity.id
_entity.type
_entity.pdbx_description
1 polymer ?
#
loop_
_entity_poly.entity_id
_entity_poly.type
_entity_poly.pdbx_seq_one_letter_code
_entity_poly.pdbx_strand_id
1 'polypeptide(L)'
;MKWFYYIPHVWESSEDRHVWEDVYLLPKNAPEGMESIWFTIDALGDVNNPLSGSDRAEFQRELLAKLTTDQWHIDGTDMVVRATDFSREELLNYVRIWLEASNLPCDELIESTFERFENTNEHATTLRSLREIIDQENGDAPDA
;
A
#
# COMPACT_ATOMS: atom_id res chain seq x y z
N MET A 1 -18.04 1.18 -9.67
CA MET A 1 -18.06 -0.01 -8.79
C MET A 1 -17.45 0.34 -7.43
N LYS A 2 -17.92 -0.28 -6.32
CA LYS A 2 -17.39 0.00 -4.96
C LYS A 2 -16.31 -1.01 -4.58
N TRP A 3 -15.27 -0.54 -3.89
CA TRP A 3 -14.13 -1.35 -3.46
C TRP A 3 -13.92 -1.24 -1.95
N PHE A 4 -13.60 -2.36 -1.31
CA PHE A 4 -12.99 -2.35 0.00
C PHE A 4 -11.49 -2.09 -0.13
N TYR A 5 -10.92 -1.33 0.78
CA TYR A 5 -9.48 -1.17 0.92
C TYR A 5 -9.00 -1.45 2.34
N TYR A 6 -7.74 -1.86 2.46
CA TYR A 6 -7.01 -1.96 3.72
C TYR A 6 -5.55 -1.55 3.50
N ILE A 7 -5.00 -0.79 4.43
CA ILE A 7 -3.58 -0.39 4.46
C ILE A 7 -2.97 -1.12 5.66
N PRO A 8 -1.99 -2.02 5.47
CA PRO A 8 -1.47 -2.84 6.56
C PRO A 8 -0.60 -2.06 7.55
N HIS A 9 -0.01 -0.94 7.16
CA HIS A 9 0.65 -0.05 8.11
C HIS A 9 -0.35 0.73 8.94
N VAL A 10 -0.02 0.90 10.21
CA VAL A 10 -0.81 1.70 11.14
C VAL A 10 -0.45 3.17 10.94
N TRP A 11 -1.45 3.98 10.62
CA TRP A 11 -1.37 5.44 10.68
C TRP A 11 -1.66 5.84 12.13
N GLU A 12 -0.67 6.40 12.82
CA GLU A 12 -0.79 6.81 14.23
C GLU A 12 -1.57 8.13 14.36
N SER A 13 -1.55 8.96 13.31
CA SER A 13 -2.24 10.24 13.23
C SER A 13 -2.76 10.53 11.82
N SER A 14 -3.80 11.38 11.72
CA SER A 14 -4.24 11.94 10.43
C SER A 14 -3.22 12.90 9.80
N GLU A 15 -2.24 13.35 10.58
CA GLU A 15 -1.14 14.22 10.13
C GLU A 15 0.07 13.45 9.63
N ASP A 16 0.09 12.12 9.78
CA ASP A 16 1.21 11.30 9.34
C ASP A 16 1.41 11.45 7.82
N ARG A 17 2.68 11.44 7.41
CA ARG A 17 3.06 11.50 6.00
C ARG A 17 4.02 10.37 5.71
N HIS A 18 3.71 9.61 4.69
CA HIS A 18 4.40 8.39 4.33
C HIS A 18 4.99 8.53 2.94
N VAL A 19 6.12 7.88 2.75
CA VAL A 19 6.80 7.84 1.46
C VAL A 19 6.55 6.54 0.72
N TRP A 20 6.01 5.52 1.39
CA TRP A 20 5.76 4.21 0.82
C TRP A 20 4.62 3.54 1.58
N GLU A 21 3.68 2.93 0.86
CA GLU A 21 2.57 2.19 1.44
C GLU A 21 2.13 0.99 0.59
N ASP A 22 1.71 -0.06 1.29
CA ASP A 22 0.98 -1.20 0.72
C ASP A 22 -0.52 -0.95 0.78
N VAL A 23 -1.26 -1.34 -0.26
CA VAL A 23 -2.71 -1.25 -0.27
C VAL A 23 -3.32 -2.56 -0.79
N TYR A 24 -4.30 -3.08 -0.05
CA TYR A 24 -5.12 -4.19 -0.50
C TYR A 24 -6.46 -3.69 -1.00
N LEU A 25 -6.94 -4.26 -2.11
CA LEU A 25 -8.20 -3.90 -2.75
C LEU A 25 -9.03 -5.15 -3.06
N LEU A 26 -10.30 -5.11 -2.71
CA LEU A 26 -11.26 -6.16 -3.02
C LEU A 26 -12.58 -5.55 -3.49
N PRO A 27 -13.17 -5.99 -4.61
CA PRO A 27 -14.50 -5.59 -5.00
C PRO A 27 -15.53 -5.80 -3.88
N LYS A 28 -16.43 -4.84 -3.63
CA LYS A 28 -17.47 -5.00 -2.60
C LYS A 28 -18.36 -6.24 -2.83
N ASN A 29 -18.60 -6.57 -4.09
CA ASN A 29 -19.40 -7.72 -4.52
C ASN A 29 -18.52 -8.86 -5.07
N ALA A 30 -17.27 -8.97 -4.58
CA ALA A 30 -16.38 -10.06 -4.94
C ALA A 30 -17.06 -11.42 -4.65
N PRO A 31 -17.01 -12.38 -5.57
CA PRO A 31 -17.37 -13.77 -5.28
C PRO A 31 -16.51 -14.32 -4.14
N GLU A 32 -17.05 -15.31 -3.43
CA GLU A 32 -16.26 -16.06 -2.44
C GLU A 32 -15.03 -16.69 -3.10
N GLY A 33 -13.87 -16.57 -2.45
CA GLY A 33 -12.59 -17.07 -2.95
C GLY A 33 -11.91 -16.20 -4.02
N MET A 34 -12.46 -15.02 -4.34
CA MET A 34 -11.76 -14.06 -5.20
C MET A 34 -10.50 -13.53 -4.50
N GLU A 35 -9.38 -13.52 -5.23
CA GLU A 35 -8.15 -12.91 -4.76
C GLU A 35 -8.28 -11.38 -4.73
N SER A 36 -7.80 -10.78 -3.65
CA SER A 36 -7.64 -9.33 -3.54
C SER A 36 -6.41 -8.89 -4.32
N ILE A 37 -6.43 -7.66 -4.81
CA ILE A 37 -5.24 -7.02 -5.37
C ILE A 37 -4.41 -6.50 -4.19
N TRP A 38 -3.12 -6.83 -4.18
CA TRP A 38 -2.10 -6.11 -3.40
C TRP A 38 -1.27 -5.29 -4.37
N PHE A 39 -1.08 -4.01 -4.05
CA PHE A 39 -0.24 -3.13 -4.84
C PHE A 39 0.45 -2.10 -3.93
N THR A 40 1.56 -1.55 -4.39
CA THR A 40 2.40 -0.63 -3.63
C THR A 40 2.38 0.77 -4.25
N ILE A 41 2.43 1.80 -3.40
CA ILE A 41 2.58 3.19 -3.82
C ILE A 41 3.82 3.79 -3.13
N ASP A 42 4.78 4.25 -3.93
CA ASP A 42 6.01 4.90 -3.47
C ASP A 42 6.04 6.36 -3.94
N ALA A 43 6.21 7.28 -3.00
CA ALA A 43 6.53 8.66 -3.28
C ALA A 43 8.04 8.76 -3.49
N LEU A 44 8.45 9.54 -4.49
CA LEU A 44 9.87 9.73 -4.77
C LEU A 44 10.69 10.11 -3.52
N GLY A 45 10.14 10.85 -2.56
CA GLY A 45 10.90 11.28 -1.39
C GLY A 45 11.62 12.60 -1.63
N ASP A 46 12.08 13.24 -0.55
CA ASP A 46 13.02 14.37 -0.68
C ASP A 46 14.42 13.85 -1.00
N VAL A 47 14.87 14.08 -2.24
CA VAL A 47 16.21 13.74 -2.75
C VAL A 47 17.34 14.34 -1.90
N ASN A 48 17.07 15.42 -1.18
CA ASN A 48 18.06 16.11 -0.35
C ASN A 48 18.09 15.60 1.09
N ASN A 49 17.18 14.67 1.47
CA ASN A 49 17.16 14.11 2.80
C ASN A 49 18.22 12.99 2.92
N PRO A 50 19.27 13.17 3.75
CA PRO A 50 20.35 12.19 3.91
C PRO A 50 19.93 10.90 4.65
N LEU A 51 18.70 10.83 5.18
CA LEU A 51 18.13 9.60 5.75
C LEU A 51 17.63 8.62 4.68
N SER A 52 17.50 9.08 3.44
CA SER A 52 17.30 8.23 2.29
C SER A 52 18.62 7.50 2.02
N GLY A 53 18.75 6.24 2.46
CA GLY A 53 19.96 5.44 2.25
C GLY A 53 20.44 5.45 0.79
N SER A 54 21.73 5.16 0.56
CA SER A 54 22.39 5.25 -0.76
C SER A 54 21.62 4.57 -1.90
N ASP A 55 20.94 3.47 -1.59
CA ASP A 55 20.20 2.65 -2.55
C ASP A 55 18.94 3.37 -3.06
N ARG A 56 18.37 4.25 -2.23
CA ARG A 56 17.18 5.03 -2.58
C ARG A 56 17.49 6.12 -3.60
N ALA A 57 18.67 6.74 -3.54
CA ALA A 57 19.05 7.82 -4.46
C ALA A 57 19.34 7.32 -5.90
N GLU A 58 19.80 6.08 -6.06
CA GLU A 58 19.98 5.45 -7.37
C GLU A 58 18.63 4.99 -7.94
N PHE A 59 17.83 4.28 -7.14
CA PHE A 59 16.47 3.89 -7.49
C PHE A 59 15.60 5.09 -7.89
N GLN A 60 15.66 6.19 -7.13
CA GLN A 60 14.92 7.41 -7.41
C GLN A 60 15.35 8.11 -8.71
N ARG A 61 16.63 8.03 -9.10
CA ARG A 61 17.09 8.54 -10.40
C ARG A 61 16.52 7.74 -11.57
N GLU A 62 16.48 6.42 -11.44
CA GLU A 62 15.85 5.55 -12.44
C GLU A 62 14.35 5.82 -12.55
N LEU A 63 13.66 5.97 -11.42
CA LEU A 63 12.23 6.30 -11.37
C LEU A 63 11.91 7.69 -11.93
N LEU A 64 12.75 8.70 -11.62
CA LEU A 64 12.63 10.04 -12.19
C LEU A 64 12.78 10.03 -13.71
N ALA A 65 13.63 9.15 -14.26
CA ALA A 65 13.79 8.98 -15.70
C ALA A 65 12.57 8.30 -16.35
N LYS A 66 11.76 7.54 -15.60
CA LYS A 66 10.48 6.97 -16.07
C LYS A 66 9.34 7.99 -16.03
N LEU A 67 9.35 8.90 -15.06
CA LEU A 67 8.35 9.96 -14.86
C LEU A 67 8.55 11.16 -15.82
N THR A 68 8.54 10.98 -17.13
CA THR A 68 8.95 12.09 -18.04
C THR A 68 7.87 13.14 -18.33
N THR A 69 6.59 12.85 -18.05
CA THR A 69 5.50 13.83 -18.27
C THR A 69 4.34 13.72 -17.27
N ASP A 70 4.16 12.56 -16.65
CA ASP A 70 3.07 12.31 -15.72
C ASP A 70 3.49 12.53 -14.25
N GLN A 71 2.51 12.89 -13.41
CA GLN A 71 2.69 13.02 -11.96
C GLN A 71 2.92 11.66 -11.28
N TRP A 72 2.81 10.57 -12.02
CA TRP A 72 2.92 9.20 -11.53
C TRP A 72 3.31 8.24 -12.67
N HIS A 73 3.79 7.07 -12.30
CA HIS A 73 4.13 5.97 -13.20
C HIS A 73 3.62 4.67 -12.58
N ILE A 74 3.03 3.78 -13.39
CA ILE A 74 2.51 2.49 -12.94
C ILE A 74 3.24 1.38 -13.69
N ASP A 75 3.73 0.39 -12.95
CA ASP A 75 4.34 -0.83 -13.45
C ASP A 75 3.67 -2.03 -12.76
N GLY A 76 2.62 -2.57 -13.38
CA GLY A 76 1.81 -3.64 -12.80
C GLY A 76 1.17 -3.23 -11.46
N THR A 77 1.57 -3.91 -10.38
CA THR A 77 1.09 -3.67 -9.01
C THR A 77 1.93 -2.64 -8.26
N ASP A 78 2.82 -1.92 -8.93
CA ASP A 78 3.61 -0.86 -8.32
C ASP A 78 3.28 0.48 -8.96
N MET A 79 3.16 1.51 -8.12
CA MET A 79 2.94 2.89 -8.53
C MET A 79 3.98 3.78 -7.88
N VAL A 80 4.61 4.62 -8.70
CA VAL A 80 5.51 5.67 -8.21
C VAL A 80 4.89 7.02 -8.48
N VAL A 81 4.88 7.90 -7.48
CA VAL A 81 4.29 9.23 -7.56
C VAL A 81 5.35 10.32 -7.40
N ARG A 82 5.19 11.41 -8.16
CA ARG A 82 6.04 12.59 -8.09
C ARG A 82 5.64 13.46 -6.88
N ALA A 83 5.79 12.89 -5.70
CA ALA A 83 5.59 13.57 -4.42
C ALA A 83 6.79 13.33 -3.49
N THR A 84 6.99 14.21 -2.52
CA THR A 84 7.96 13.99 -1.43
C THR A 84 7.45 12.92 -0.47
N ASP A 85 6.17 12.96 -0.18
CA ASP A 85 5.45 12.08 0.72
C ASP A 85 3.95 12.28 0.44
N PHE A 86 3.08 11.50 1.09
CA PHE A 86 1.65 11.66 0.99
C PHE A 86 0.98 11.47 2.35
N SER A 87 -0.10 12.20 2.56
CA SER A 87 -1.10 11.93 3.58
C SER A 87 -2.00 10.77 3.15
N ARG A 88 -2.85 10.29 4.07
CA ARG A 88 -3.79 9.20 3.79
C ARG A 88 -4.79 9.57 2.69
N GLU A 89 -5.26 10.81 2.68
CA GLU A 89 -6.17 11.30 1.65
C GLU A 89 -5.51 11.29 0.27
N GLU A 90 -4.27 11.78 0.19
CA GLU A 90 -3.47 11.77 -1.04
C GLU A 90 -3.22 10.33 -1.52
N LEU A 91 -2.87 9.42 -0.61
CA LEU A 91 -2.73 7.99 -0.92
C LEU A 91 -4.00 7.44 -1.56
N LEU A 92 -5.17 7.64 -0.94
CA LEU A 92 -6.45 7.15 -1.46
C LEU A 92 -6.81 7.75 -2.82
N ASN A 93 -6.35 8.98 -3.11
CA ASN A 93 -6.48 9.56 -4.44
C ASN A 93 -5.59 8.84 -5.45
N TYR A 94 -4.35 8.51 -5.09
CA TYR A 94 -3.48 7.69 -5.94
C TYR A 94 -4.02 6.27 -6.16
N VAL A 95 -4.67 5.66 -5.17
CA VAL A 95 -5.37 4.38 -5.32
C VAL A 95 -6.45 4.47 -6.42
N ARG A 96 -7.23 5.56 -6.44
CA ARG A 96 -8.26 5.76 -7.48
C ARG A 96 -7.63 5.92 -8.86
N ILE A 97 -6.53 6.67 -8.96
CA ILE A 97 -5.77 6.84 -10.20
C ILE A 97 -5.25 5.48 -10.71
N TRP A 98 -4.70 4.65 -9.83
CA TRP A 98 -4.22 3.31 -10.18
C TRP A 98 -5.35 2.40 -10.69
N LEU A 99 -6.51 2.42 -10.03
CA LEU A 99 -7.70 1.69 -10.46
C LEU A 99 -8.17 2.16 -11.85
N GLU A 100 -8.25 3.47 -12.07
CA GLU A 100 -8.64 4.04 -13.36
C GLU A 100 -7.66 3.65 -14.48
N ALA A 101 -6.35 3.80 -14.25
CA ALA A 101 -5.31 3.41 -15.21
C ALA A 101 -5.34 1.92 -15.53
N SER A 102 -5.77 1.09 -14.57
CA SER A 102 -5.96 -0.36 -14.73
C SER A 102 -7.30 -0.74 -15.38
N ASN A 103 -8.09 0.23 -15.84
CA ASN A 103 -9.44 0.04 -16.38
C ASN A 103 -10.41 -0.62 -15.38
N LEU A 104 -10.21 -0.39 -14.09
CA LEU A 104 -11.06 -0.87 -13.00
C LEU A 104 -11.94 0.28 -12.48
N PRO A 105 -13.26 0.25 -12.69
CA PRO A 105 -14.12 1.37 -12.28
C PRO A 105 -14.16 1.49 -10.75
N CYS A 106 -14.01 2.71 -10.24
CA CYS A 106 -14.06 3.00 -8.81
C CYS A 106 -15.01 4.19 -8.54
N ASP A 107 -16.17 3.90 -7.94
CA ASP A 107 -17.10 4.95 -7.50
C ASP A 107 -16.80 5.36 -6.05
N GLU A 108 -16.30 4.40 -5.25
CA GLU A 108 -16.13 4.56 -3.81
C GLU A 108 -15.09 3.57 -3.29
N LEU A 109 -14.21 4.07 -2.41
CA LEU A 109 -13.30 3.29 -1.58
C LEU A 109 -13.86 3.23 -0.16
N ILE A 110 -14.04 2.02 0.36
CA ILE A 110 -14.60 1.75 1.68
C ILE A 110 -13.52 1.12 2.53
N GLU A 111 -13.16 1.75 3.64
CA GLU A 111 -12.21 1.17 4.58
C GLU A 111 -12.77 -0.15 5.13
N SER A 112 -11.91 -1.15 5.22
CA SER A 112 -12.21 -2.44 5.82
C SER A 112 -11.09 -2.85 6.75
N THR A 113 -11.32 -3.92 7.51
CA THR A 113 -10.33 -4.51 8.40
C THR A 113 -9.50 -5.59 7.69
N PHE A 114 -8.38 -5.98 8.30
CA PHE A 114 -7.47 -7.00 7.78
C PHE A 114 -8.16 -8.35 7.55
N GLU A 115 -9.09 -8.74 8.41
CA GLU A 115 -9.80 -10.03 8.37
C GLU A 115 -10.54 -10.26 7.06
N ARG A 116 -10.92 -9.18 6.36
CA ARG A 116 -11.54 -9.28 5.02
C ARG A 116 -10.54 -9.74 3.95
N PHE A 117 -9.27 -9.47 4.15
CA PHE A 117 -8.18 -9.71 3.20
C PHE A 117 -7.31 -10.91 3.61
N GLU A 118 -7.55 -11.50 4.78
CA GLU A 118 -6.81 -12.67 5.23
C GLU A 118 -6.98 -13.82 4.22
N ASN A 119 -5.86 -14.31 3.68
CA ASN A 119 -5.80 -15.36 2.65
C ASN A 119 -6.34 -14.98 1.27
N THR A 120 -6.61 -13.71 1.01
CA THR A 120 -7.05 -13.27 -0.33
C THR A 120 -5.88 -12.85 -1.22
N ASN A 121 -4.67 -12.69 -0.65
CA ASN A 121 -3.43 -12.55 -1.41
C ASN A 121 -2.25 -13.12 -0.60
N GLU A 122 -1.11 -13.33 -1.26
CA GLU A 122 0.08 -13.92 -0.64
C GLU A 122 0.61 -13.05 0.52
N HIS A 123 0.69 -11.74 0.35
CA HIS A 123 1.21 -10.83 1.38
C HIS A 123 0.33 -10.82 2.64
N ALA A 124 -1.00 -10.77 2.50
CA ALA A 124 -1.93 -10.89 3.61
C ALA A 124 -1.83 -12.26 4.30
N THR A 125 -1.58 -13.33 3.53
CA THR A 125 -1.35 -14.67 4.09
C THR A 125 -0.09 -14.70 4.95
N THR A 126 1.01 -14.11 4.45
CA THR A 126 2.27 -14.00 5.18
C THR A 126 2.12 -13.16 6.44
N LEU A 127 1.48 -11.98 6.37
CA LEU A 127 1.25 -11.14 7.54
C LEU A 127 0.43 -11.84 8.63
N ARG A 128 -0.60 -12.61 8.25
CA ARG A 128 -1.36 -13.40 9.21
C ARG A 128 -0.47 -14.44 9.90
N SER A 129 0.29 -15.21 9.12
CA SER A 129 1.18 -16.23 9.68
C SER A 129 2.25 -15.64 10.60
N LEU A 130 2.77 -14.44 10.30
CA LEU A 130 3.69 -13.74 11.19
C LEU A 130 3.02 -13.29 12.50
N ARG A 131 1.78 -12.78 12.44
CA ARG A 131 1.00 -12.43 13.64
C ARG A 131 0.76 -13.64 14.54
N GLU A 132 0.38 -14.77 13.95
CA GLU A 132 0.18 -16.03 14.69
C GLU A 132 1.45 -16.49 15.43
N ILE A 133 2.62 -16.38 14.79
CA ILE A 133 3.91 -16.69 15.42
C ILE A 133 4.20 -15.75 16.59
N ILE A 134 4.03 -14.44 16.39
CA ILE A 134 4.29 -13.42 17.42
C ILE A 134 3.36 -13.61 18.62
N ASP A 135 2.08 -13.88 18.39
CA ASP A 135 1.10 -14.09 19.45
C ASP A 135 1.40 -15.37 20.24
N GLN A 136 1.90 -16.41 19.58
CA GLN A 136 2.33 -17.64 20.25
C GLN A 136 3.57 -17.41 21.12
N GLU A 137 4.56 -16.65 20.64
CA GLU A 137 5.75 -16.30 21.42
C GLU A 137 5.44 -15.39 22.62
N ASN A 138 4.48 -14.47 22.48
CA ASN A 138 4.06 -13.59 23.56
C ASN A 138 3.09 -14.25 24.56
N GLY A 139 2.31 -15.24 24.11
CA GLY A 139 1.41 -16.03 24.96
C GLY A 139 2.12 -17.09 25.80
N ASP A 140 3.35 -17.45 25.44
CA ASP A 140 4.20 -18.42 26.16
C ASP A 140 5.14 -17.76 27.19
N ALA A 141 5.03 -16.45 27.45
CA ALA A 141 5.76 -15.82 28.54
C ALA A 141 5.17 -16.28 29.90
N PRO A 142 5.87 -17.12 30.69
CA PRO A 142 5.38 -17.47 32.03
C PRO A 142 5.37 -16.19 32.87
N ASP A 143 4.25 -15.95 33.57
CA ASP A 143 4.15 -14.90 34.59
C ASP A 143 5.37 -14.99 35.52
N ALA A 144 6.28 -14.01 35.40
CA ALA A 144 7.50 -13.89 36.19
C ALA A 144 7.30 -12.97 37.40
#